data_AF-A0A952GX59-F1
#
_entry.id   AF-A0A952GX59-F1
#
_cell.length_a   1.000
_cell.length_b   1.000
_cell.length_c   1.000
_cell.angle_alpha   90.00
_cell.angle_beta   90.00
_cell.angle_gamma   90.00
#
_symmetry.space_group_name_H-M   'P 1'
#
loop_
_entity.id
_entity.type
_entity.pdbx_description
1 polymer ?
#
loop_
_entity_poly.entity_id
_entity_poly.type
_entity_poly.pdbx_seq_one_letter_code
_entity_poly.pdbx_strand_id
1 'polypeptide(L)'
;MTAGSRRRGGAAPAFPGSLFTGGKRGVWYDPSDLPTMFTDTAGTVAANVGDAIARINDKSGNGLHWTQATAGKRPILTQSGSLYYLAFDNSDDYLLVSTPAFTANMDLYLAERRVVTPTMALWQTPGSGSGPFLGVAKAADGAAASSGAGTPTYAVNGTAVPGGTATTRAQLETACPAGSDIVLEVLGANLSAWNAFGCGVWTAPWWTGTRIYGTFAVEALGASDRAALLTWLGAKAGLTL
;
A
#
# COMPACT_ATOMS: atom_id res chain seq x y z
N MET A 1 11.52 33.11 41.07
CA MET A 1 11.88 32.97 39.64
C MET A 1 11.38 31.63 39.16
N THR A 2 10.22 31.58 38.50
CA THR A 2 9.65 30.34 37.94
C THR A 2 9.91 30.34 36.45
N ALA A 3 10.95 29.62 36.03
CA ALA A 3 11.23 29.40 34.62
C ALA A 3 10.17 28.44 34.06
N GLY A 4 9.18 28.99 33.35
CA GLY A 4 8.28 28.21 32.52
C GLY A 4 9.07 27.52 31.43
N SER A 5 9.17 26.19 31.52
CA SER A 5 9.69 25.32 30.47
C SER A 5 8.86 25.51 29.20
N ARG A 6 9.39 26.30 28.25
CA ARG A 6 8.85 26.38 26.89
C ARG A 6 9.02 25.00 26.25
N ARG A 7 7.92 24.23 26.17
CA ARG A 7 7.81 23.12 25.22
C ARG A 7 8.14 23.69 23.84
N ARG A 8 9.25 23.26 23.25
CA ARG A 8 9.58 23.53 21.83
C ARG A 8 8.48 22.88 20.99
N GLY A 9 7.48 23.67 20.57
CA GLY A 9 6.50 23.25 19.59
C GLY A 9 7.19 23.16 18.24
N GLY A 10 7.56 21.95 17.82
CA GLY A 10 7.82 21.68 16.41
C GLY A 10 6.55 21.92 15.61
N ALA A 11 6.66 22.46 14.39
CA ALA A 11 5.51 22.56 13.49
C ALA A 11 4.88 21.17 13.29
N ALA A 12 3.55 21.11 13.29
CA ALA A 12 2.86 19.86 13.00
C ALA A 12 3.27 19.35 11.61
N PRO A 13 3.46 18.03 11.41
CA PRO A 13 3.84 17.49 10.11
C PRO A 13 2.77 17.84 9.07
N ALA A 14 3.19 18.21 7.86
CA ALA A 14 2.29 18.47 6.75
C ALA A 14 1.54 17.19 6.33
N PHE A 15 0.36 17.36 5.73
CA PHE A 15 -0.36 16.25 5.10
C PHE A 15 0.50 15.61 3.99
N PRO A 16 0.53 14.27 3.84
CA PRO A 16 -0.20 13.24 4.60
C PRO A 16 0.40 12.86 5.97
N GLY A 17 1.59 13.34 6.33
CA GLY A 17 2.25 13.01 7.61
C GLY A 17 1.42 13.35 8.85
N SER A 18 0.54 14.36 8.76
CA SER A 18 -0.42 14.69 9.83
C SER A 18 -1.35 13.52 10.22
N LEU A 19 -1.61 12.58 9.30
CA LEU A 19 -2.48 11.42 9.53
C LEU A 19 -1.92 10.46 10.58
N PHE A 20 -0.62 10.49 10.84
CA PHE A 20 0.07 9.60 11.78
C PHE A 20 0.42 10.29 13.12
N THR A 21 -0.04 11.52 13.32
CA THR A 21 0.14 12.24 14.59
C THR A 21 -0.63 11.56 15.72
N GLY A 22 -0.15 11.73 16.96
CA GLY A 22 -0.78 11.11 18.14
C GLY A 22 -0.47 9.62 18.32
N GLY A 23 0.51 9.07 17.59
CA GLY A 23 0.93 7.66 17.72
C GLY A 23 0.06 6.68 16.95
N LYS A 24 -0.70 7.17 15.96
CA LYS A 24 -1.55 6.34 15.11
C LYS A 24 -0.73 5.30 14.36
N ARG A 25 -1.22 4.05 14.35
CA ARG A 25 -0.55 2.94 13.66
C ARG A 25 -0.75 3.04 12.15
N GLY A 26 0.27 2.65 11.40
CA GLY A 26 0.18 2.58 9.94
C GLY A 26 1.52 2.73 9.23
N VAL A 27 1.46 2.82 7.90
CA VAL A 27 2.57 2.97 6.98
C VAL A 27 2.22 3.97 5.89
N TRP A 28 3.24 4.64 5.37
CA TRP A 28 3.13 5.48 4.17
C TRP A 28 4.37 5.29 3.29
N TYR A 29 4.16 4.75 2.09
CA TYR A 29 5.19 4.55 1.09
C TYR A 29 4.90 5.43 -0.14
N ASP A 30 5.86 6.27 -0.52
CA ASP A 30 5.74 7.22 -1.63
C ASP A 30 6.94 7.09 -2.59
N PRO A 31 6.82 6.29 -3.66
CA PRO A 31 7.87 6.15 -4.65
C PRO A 31 8.35 7.43 -5.33
N SER A 32 7.59 8.53 -5.27
CA SER A 32 8.01 9.82 -5.81
C SER A 32 8.92 10.63 -4.87
N ASP A 33 9.08 10.20 -3.61
CA ASP A 33 10.07 10.76 -2.70
C ASP A 33 11.37 9.95 -2.76
N LEU A 34 12.17 10.20 -3.80
CA LEU A 34 13.38 9.43 -4.13
C LEU A 34 14.38 9.24 -2.97
N PRO A 35 14.59 10.21 -2.05
CA PRO A 35 15.41 10.01 -0.85
C PRO A 35 14.99 8.84 0.05
N THR A 36 13.80 8.27 -0.15
CA THR A 36 13.31 7.10 0.59
C THR A 36 13.68 5.77 -0.05
N MET A 37 14.33 5.76 -1.22
CA MET A 37 14.58 4.56 -2.03
C MET A 37 16.04 4.09 -1.98
N PHE A 38 16.26 2.79 -1.79
CA PHE A 38 17.60 2.22 -1.61
C PHE A 38 17.78 0.90 -2.35
N THR A 39 19.00 0.66 -2.82
CA THR A 39 19.43 -0.59 -3.48
C THR A 39 19.91 -1.66 -2.50
N ASP A 40 20.07 -1.30 -1.23
CA ASP A 40 20.40 -2.16 -0.10
C ASP A 40 19.32 -2.12 1.00
N THR A 41 19.19 -3.20 1.77
CA THR A 41 18.19 -3.29 2.84
C THR A 41 18.56 -2.44 4.08
N ALA A 42 19.84 -2.09 4.26
CA ALA A 42 20.28 -1.23 5.36
C ALA A 42 19.88 0.23 5.15
N GLY A 43 19.56 0.64 3.92
CA GLY A 43 19.14 2.00 3.60
C GLY A 43 20.33 2.97 3.52
N THR A 44 21.44 2.51 2.94
CA THR A 44 22.71 3.27 2.90
C THR A 44 23.10 3.69 1.49
N VAL A 45 22.59 3.01 0.47
CA VAL A 45 22.88 3.25 -0.94
C VAL A 45 21.60 3.73 -1.63
N ALA A 46 21.53 5.03 -1.89
CA ALA A 46 20.39 5.63 -2.59
C ALA A 46 20.18 5.00 -3.97
N ALA A 47 18.92 4.80 -4.36
CA ALA A 47 18.55 4.29 -5.67
C ALA A 47 18.25 5.41 -6.68
N ASN A 48 18.49 5.12 -7.95
CA ASN A 48 18.07 5.93 -9.09
C ASN A 48 16.95 5.23 -9.85
N VAL A 49 16.29 5.97 -10.75
CA VAL A 49 15.35 5.36 -11.71
C VAL A 49 16.09 4.31 -12.55
N GLY A 50 15.49 3.13 -12.66
CA GLY A 50 16.07 1.95 -13.30
C GLY A 50 16.70 0.95 -12.32
N ASP A 51 16.96 1.35 -11.07
CA ASP A 51 17.55 0.46 -10.08
C ASP A 51 16.51 -0.48 -9.44
N ALA A 52 16.99 -1.66 -9.06
CA ALA A 52 16.23 -2.63 -8.27
C ALA A 52 16.18 -2.18 -6.80
N ILE A 53 14.97 -2.08 -6.25
CA ILE A 53 14.73 -1.50 -4.93
C ILE A 53 14.72 -2.59 -3.85
N ALA A 54 15.71 -2.53 -2.98
CA ALA A 54 15.80 -3.41 -1.82
C ALA A 54 15.08 -2.84 -0.61
N ARG A 55 14.82 -1.53 -0.58
CA ARG A 55 14.12 -0.86 0.52
C ARG A 55 13.44 0.43 0.09
N ILE A 56 12.23 0.64 0.61
CA ILE A 56 11.58 1.95 0.65
C ILE A 56 11.29 2.34 2.10
N ASN A 57 11.69 3.55 2.49
CA ASN A 57 11.44 4.06 3.82
C ASN A 57 9.97 4.46 3.99
N ASP A 58 9.31 3.85 4.96
CA ASP A 58 8.08 4.35 5.57
C ASP A 58 8.21 5.80 6.08
N LYS A 59 7.34 6.66 5.57
CA LYS A 59 7.24 8.10 5.85
C LYS A 59 6.24 8.43 6.96
N SER A 60 5.51 7.44 7.48
CA SER A 60 4.54 7.64 8.58
C SER A 60 5.21 8.01 9.91
N GLY A 61 6.51 7.69 10.05
CA GLY A 61 7.25 7.83 11.30
C GLY A 61 7.18 6.59 12.19
N ASN A 62 6.51 5.50 11.76
CA ASN A 62 6.42 4.25 12.51
C ASN A 62 7.63 3.31 12.30
N GLY A 63 8.55 3.65 11.39
CA GLY A 63 9.78 2.88 11.16
C GLY A 63 9.54 1.54 10.47
N LEU A 64 8.38 1.38 9.84
CA LEU A 64 7.96 0.13 9.22
C LEU A 64 8.43 0.11 7.77
N HIS A 65 9.74 -0.01 7.52
CA HIS A 65 10.25 0.06 6.15
C HIS A 65 10.02 -1.24 5.39
N TRP A 66 9.60 -1.12 4.13
CA TRP A 66 9.49 -2.25 3.21
C TRP A 66 10.86 -2.65 2.70
N THR A 67 11.17 -3.94 2.72
CA THR A 67 12.48 -4.49 2.31
C THR A 67 12.38 -5.77 1.49
N GLN A 68 13.44 -6.05 0.71
CA GLN A 68 13.65 -7.26 -0.05
C GLN A 68 15.15 -7.57 -0.18
N ALA A 69 15.61 -8.62 0.50
CA ALA A 69 17.02 -8.99 0.49
C ALA A 69 17.45 -9.64 -0.85
N THR A 70 16.57 -10.41 -1.49
CA THR A 70 16.92 -11.18 -2.70
C THR A 70 16.83 -10.31 -3.95
N ALA A 71 17.95 -10.11 -4.65
CA ALA A 71 18.04 -9.19 -5.79
C ALA A 71 17.04 -9.46 -6.92
N GLY A 72 16.81 -10.73 -7.27
CA GLY A 72 15.87 -11.12 -8.33
C GLY A 72 14.39 -11.01 -7.97
N LYS A 73 14.06 -10.54 -6.76
CA LYS A 73 12.68 -10.39 -6.25
C LYS A 73 12.33 -8.94 -5.93
N ARG A 74 13.16 -8.00 -6.40
CA ARG A 74 13.08 -6.58 -6.08
C ARG A 74 12.35 -5.87 -7.22
N PRO A 75 11.30 -5.08 -6.93
CA PRO A 75 10.70 -4.25 -7.95
C PRO A 75 11.70 -3.19 -8.45
N ILE A 76 11.47 -2.72 -9.67
CA ILE A 76 12.29 -1.67 -10.29
C ILE A 76 11.66 -0.29 -10.06
N LEU A 77 12.43 0.66 -9.55
CA LEU A 77 11.99 2.06 -9.53
C LEU A 77 11.94 2.61 -10.95
N THR A 78 10.77 3.03 -11.37
CA THR A 78 10.51 3.50 -12.74
C THR A 78 9.86 4.88 -12.73
N GLN A 79 9.97 5.58 -13.85
CA GLN A 79 9.32 6.87 -14.09
C GLN A 79 8.59 6.85 -15.44
N SER A 80 7.39 7.42 -15.48
CA SER A 80 6.65 7.71 -16.72
C SER A 80 6.11 9.14 -16.66
N GLY A 81 6.62 10.02 -17.53
CA GLY A 81 6.36 11.45 -17.40
C GLY A 81 6.85 11.99 -16.04
N SER A 82 5.97 12.64 -15.30
CA SER A 82 6.25 13.13 -13.93
C SER A 82 5.92 12.11 -12.83
N LEU A 83 5.41 10.93 -13.18
CA LEU A 83 4.97 9.92 -12.22
C LEU A 83 6.08 8.93 -11.93
N TYR A 84 6.33 8.67 -10.65
CA TYR A 84 7.26 7.66 -10.18
C TYR A 84 6.49 6.49 -9.58
N TYR A 85 6.95 5.27 -9.86
CA TYR A 85 6.32 4.05 -9.35
C TYR A 85 7.32 2.93 -9.19
N LEU A 86 6.96 1.96 -8.35
CA LEU A 86 7.63 0.67 -8.29
C LEU A 86 6.95 -0.28 -9.28
N ALA A 87 7.72 -0.80 -10.23
CA ALA A 87 7.29 -1.82 -11.17
C ALA A 87 7.56 -3.20 -10.59
N PHE A 88 6.50 -3.92 -10.25
CA PHE A 88 6.56 -5.33 -9.84
C PHE A 88 6.34 -6.18 -11.09
N ASP A 89 7.27 -7.09 -11.33
CA ASP A 89 7.15 -8.02 -12.45
C ASP A 89 6.12 -9.13 -12.21
N ASN A 90 5.86 -9.91 -13.24
CA ASN A 90 4.93 -11.05 -13.19
C ASN A 90 5.62 -12.34 -12.71
N SER A 91 6.80 -12.26 -12.10
CA SER A 91 7.61 -13.40 -11.72
C SER A 91 7.70 -13.56 -10.22
N ASP A 92 8.32 -12.67 -9.47
CA ASP A 92 8.52 -12.91 -8.04
C ASP A 92 8.84 -11.66 -7.23
N ASP A 93 8.59 -10.48 -7.81
CA ASP A 93 8.79 -9.24 -7.10
C ASP A 93 7.87 -9.08 -5.89
N TYR A 94 8.47 -8.69 -4.76
CA TYR A 94 7.73 -8.22 -3.59
C TYR A 94 8.56 -7.32 -2.70
N LEU A 95 7.85 -6.53 -1.89
CA LEU A 95 8.37 -5.78 -0.77
C LEU A 95 7.47 -6.01 0.45
N LEU A 96 8.08 -6.16 1.62
CA LEU A 96 7.33 -6.35 2.86
C LEU A 96 8.03 -5.75 4.07
N VAL A 97 7.25 -5.54 5.11
CA VAL A 97 7.73 -5.32 6.48
C VAL A 97 7.22 -6.46 7.36
N SER A 98 8.06 -6.95 8.26
CA SER A 98 7.64 -7.90 9.30
C SER A 98 7.14 -7.15 10.53
N THR A 99 6.19 -7.75 11.25
CA THR A 99 5.67 -7.27 12.53
C THR A 99 5.11 -5.83 12.50
N PRO A 100 4.16 -5.50 11.60
CA PRO A 100 3.62 -4.15 11.47
C PRO A 100 2.83 -3.67 12.71
N ALA A 101 2.37 -4.60 13.56
CA ALA A 101 1.58 -4.31 14.76
C ALA A 101 0.35 -3.40 14.48
N PHE A 102 -0.34 -3.67 13.38
CA PHE A 102 -1.58 -3.00 13.02
C PHE A 102 -2.74 -3.36 13.96
N THR A 103 -3.85 -2.64 13.85
CA THR A 103 -5.02 -2.79 14.72
C THR A 103 -6.21 -3.40 13.98
N ALA A 104 -7.34 -3.51 14.68
CA ALA A 104 -8.56 -4.13 14.15
C ALA A 104 -9.40 -3.20 13.26
N ASN A 105 -8.97 -1.95 13.04
CA ASN A 105 -9.72 -0.96 12.26
C ASN A 105 -8.77 -0.08 11.45
N MET A 106 -8.32 -0.60 10.31
CA MET A 106 -7.36 0.04 9.40
C MET A 106 -8.03 0.40 8.08
N ASP A 107 -7.77 1.60 7.58
CA ASP A 107 -8.02 1.95 6.18
C ASP A 107 -6.73 1.79 5.38
N LEU A 108 -6.84 1.22 4.19
CA LEU A 108 -5.73 1.02 3.27
C LEU A 108 -6.04 1.67 1.93
N TYR A 109 -5.02 2.29 1.37
CA TYR A 109 -5.08 2.93 0.07
C TYR A 109 -3.89 2.47 -0.77
N LEU A 110 -4.16 2.05 -1.99
CA LEU A 110 -3.15 1.63 -2.95
C LEU A 110 -3.40 2.36 -4.27
N ALA A 111 -2.54 3.30 -4.62
CA ALA A 111 -2.52 3.83 -5.99
C ALA A 111 -1.74 2.86 -6.86
N GLU A 112 -2.42 2.25 -7.82
CA GLU A 112 -1.81 1.24 -8.66
C GLU A 112 -2.30 1.22 -10.11
N ARG A 113 -1.57 0.52 -10.95
CA ARG A 113 -2.01 0.05 -12.27
C ARG A 113 -1.73 -1.43 -12.40
N ARG A 114 -2.80 -2.23 -12.38
CA ARG A 114 -2.74 -3.68 -12.62
C ARG A 114 -2.38 -3.91 -14.10
N VAL A 115 -1.34 -4.71 -14.36
CA VAL A 115 -0.80 -5.00 -15.71
C VAL A 115 -1.31 -6.35 -16.23
N VAL A 116 -1.65 -7.27 -15.34
CA VAL A 116 -2.18 -8.60 -15.68
C VAL A 116 -3.45 -8.91 -14.89
N THR A 117 -4.06 -10.06 -15.15
CA THR A 117 -5.17 -10.62 -14.38
C THR A 117 -4.92 -12.12 -14.13
N PRO A 118 -5.23 -12.67 -12.94
CA PRO A 118 -5.68 -11.98 -11.73
C PRO A 118 -4.54 -11.21 -11.07
N THR A 119 -4.87 -10.28 -10.18
CA THR A 119 -3.88 -9.55 -9.37
C THR A 119 -4.38 -9.40 -7.95
N MET A 120 -3.44 -9.34 -7.02
CA MET A 120 -3.68 -9.10 -5.60
C MET A 120 -3.05 -7.78 -5.17
N ALA A 121 -3.77 -6.97 -4.41
CA ALA A 121 -3.27 -5.68 -3.97
C ALA A 121 -2.24 -5.80 -2.82
N LEU A 122 -2.59 -6.50 -1.73
CA LEU A 122 -1.81 -6.51 -0.48
C LEU A 122 -1.93 -7.85 0.27
N TRP A 123 -0.87 -8.25 0.99
CA TRP A 123 -0.81 -9.54 1.70
C TRP A 123 0.06 -9.52 2.96
N GLN A 124 -0.12 -10.54 3.80
CA GLN A 124 0.61 -10.70 5.06
C GLN A 124 2.03 -11.27 4.88
N THR A 125 2.20 -12.48 4.31
CA THR A 125 3.54 -13.10 4.10
C THR A 125 3.75 -13.65 2.67
N PRO A 126 4.98 -13.63 2.12
CA PRO A 126 5.28 -14.29 0.86
C PRO A 126 5.45 -15.78 1.12
N GLY A 127 4.98 -16.62 0.19
CA GLY A 127 5.10 -18.06 0.28
C GLY A 127 3.78 -18.79 0.13
N SER A 128 3.86 -20.00 -0.42
CA SER A 128 2.73 -20.87 -0.74
C SER A 128 1.97 -21.29 0.52
N GLY A 129 0.73 -20.83 0.67
CA GLY A 129 -0.23 -21.41 1.60
C GLY A 129 -0.88 -20.41 2.55
N SER A 130 -2.15 -20.11 2.28
CA SER A 130 -3.18 -19.73 3.28
C SER A 130 -2.96 -18.47 4.13
N GLY A 131 -1.97 -17.63 3.84
CA GLY A 131 -1.79 -16.35 4.54
C GLY A 131 -2.94 -15.37 4.29
N PRO A 132 -3.29 -14.50 5.26
CA PRO A 132 -4.26 -13.43 5.06
C PRO A 132 -3.92 -12.50 3.88
N PHE A 133 -4.96 -12.03 3.20
CA PHE A 133 -4.89 -11.21 1.99
C PHE A 133 -6.03 -10.21 1.88
N LEU A 134 -5.82 -9.17 1.06
CA LEU A 134 -6.78 -8.10 0.77
C LEU A 134 -6.75 -7.77 -0.72
N GLY A 135 -7.89 -7.36 -1.28
CA GLY A 135 -7.94 -6.76 -2.61
C GLY A 135 -7.54 -7.71 -3.74
N VAL A 136 -7.98 -8.97 -3.68
CA VAL A 136 -7.82 -9.90 -4.80
C VAL A 136 -8.90 -9.62 -5.85
N ALA A 137 -8.47 -9.31 -7.07
CA ALA A 137 -9.33 -9.09 -8.23
C ALA A 137 -9.12 -10.22 -9.25
N LYS A 138 -10.21 -10.91 -9.60
CA LYS A 138 -10.22 -12.02 -10.57
C LYS A 138 -11.57 -12.17 -11.26
N ALA A 139 -11.55 -12.19 -12.58
CA ALA A 139 -12.74 -12.39 -13.39
C ALA A 139 -13.41 -13.75 -13.13
N ALA A 140 -14.74 -13.76 -13.16
CA ALA A 140 -15.56 -14.97 -12.97
C ALA A 140 -15.25 -15.78 -11.69
N ASP A 141 -14.86 -15.10 -10.61
CA ASP A 141 -14.54 -15.71 -9.31
C ASP A 141 -15.42 -15.13 -8.18
N GLY A 142 -16.29 -15.98 -7.63
CA GLY A 142 -17.23 -15.62 -6.56
C GLY A 142 -16.65 -15.69 -5.15
N ALA A 143 -15.37 -16.05 -4.99
CA ALA A 143 -14.75 -16.05 -3.67
C ALA A 143 -14.57 -14.62 -3.14
N ALA A 144 -14.42 -14.48 -1.83
CA ALA A 144 -14.18 -13.19 -1.18
C ALA A 144 -12.87 -12.53 -1.68
N ALA A 145 -12.90 -11.21 -1.80
CA ALA A 145 -11.73 -10.39 -2.17
C ALA A 145 -10.67 -10.31 -1.05
N SER A 146 -11.00 -10.75 0.18
CA SER A 146 -10.10 -10.83 1.33
C SER A 146 -10.28 -12.12 2.13
N SER A 147 -9.24 -12.48 2.88
CA SER A 147 -9.27 -13.52 3.90
C SER A 147 -8.37 -13.12 5.07
N GLY A 148 -8.77 -13.43 6.30
CA GLY A 148 -7.97 -13.12 7.51
C GLY A 148 -7.84 -11.62 7.81
N ALA A 149 -8.74 -10.79 7.30
CA ALA A 149 -8.72 -9.33 7.44
C ALA A 149 -10.02 -8.73 8.03
N GLY A 150 -10.82 -9.56 8.71
CA GLY A 150 -12.19 -9.19 9.07
C GLY A 150 -13.09 -9.08 7.84
N THR A 151 -13.97 -8.08 7.83
CA THR A 151 -14.97 -7.87 6.77
C THR A 151 -14.92 -6.43 6.23
N PRO A 152 -13.81 -6.02 5.60
CA PRO A 152 -13.67 -4.67 5.08
C PRO A 152 -14.64 -4.41 3.93
N THR A 153 -14.87 -3.12 3.65
CA THR A 153 -15.55 -2.68 2.41
C THR A 153 -14.53 -2.15 1.41
N TYR A 154 -14.85 -2.21 0.13
CA TYR A 154 -13.96 -1.76 -0.94
C TYR A 154 -14.54 -0.55 -1.69
N ALA A 155 -13.69 0.37 -2.10
CA ALA A 155 -13.99 1.40 -3.08
C ALA A 155 -12.83 1.52 -4.09
N VAL A 156 -13.13 2.03 -5.27
CA VAL A 156 -12.15 2.33 -6.31
C VAL A 156 -12.42 3.75 -6.77
N ASN A 157 -11.41 4.62 -6.69
CA ASN A 157 -11.52 6.02 -7.09
C ASN A 157 -12.71 6.74 -6.41
N GLY A 158 -12.95 6.48 -5.13
CA GLY A 158 -14.06 7.04 -4.35
C GLY A 158 -15.42 6.37 -4.60
N THR A 159 -15.51 5.42 -5.53
CA THR A 159 -16.76 4.72 -5.86
C THR A 159 -16.80 3.38 -5.15
N ALA A 160 -17.84 3.16 -4.33
CA ALA A 160 -18.01 1.89 -3.60
C ALA A 160 -18.15 0.69 -4.56
N VAL A 161 -17.42 -0.38 -4.26
CA VAL A 161 -17.55 -1.66 -4.96
C VAL A 161 -18.77 -2.41 -4.42
N PRO A 162 -19.60 -3.04 -5.28
CA PRO A 162 -20.72 -3.86 -4.82
C PRO A 162 -20.30 -4.99 -3.88
N GLY A 163 -21.24 -5.42 -3.03
CA GLY A 163 -21.05 -6.53 -2.08
C GLY A 163 -20.76 -6.11 -0.64
N GLY A 164 -20.50 -4.83 -0.38
CA GLY A 164 -20.31 -4.32 0.99
C GLY A 164 -19.21 -5.07 1.73
N THR A 165 -19.55 -5.68 2.86
CA THR A 165 -18.61 -6.48 3.68
C THR A 165 -18.31 -7.87 3.12
N ALA A 166 -18.90 -8.22 1.96
CA ALA A 166 -18.76 -9.51 1.28
C ALA A 166 -18.41 -9.35 -0.21
N THR A 167 -17.69 -8.28 -0.58
CA THR A 167 -17.22 -8.06 -1.95
C THR A 167 -16.43 -9.27 -2.47
N THR A 168 -16.85 -9.74 -3.64
CA THR A 168 -16.22 -10.86 -4.34
C THR A 168 -15.08 -10.40 -5.24
N ARG A 169 -14.19 -11.34 -5.59
CA ARG A 169 -13.08 -11.09 -6.53
C ARG A 169 -13.55 -10.63 -7.90
N ALA A 170 -14.69 -11.13 -8.39
CA ALA A 170 -15.28 -10.72 -9.66
C ALA A 170 -15.88 -9.30 -9.61
N GLN A 171 -16.48 -8.92 -8.48
CA GLN A 171 -16.97 -7.55 -8.27
C GLN A 171 -15.80 -6.57 -8.22
N LEU A 172 -14.72 -6.93 -7.52
CA LEU A 172 -13.52 -6.10 -7.47
C LEU A 172 -12.85 -5.99 -8.85
N GLU A 173 -12.68 -7.10 -9.57
CA GLU A 173 -12.15 -7.10 -10.95
C GLU A 173 -12.91 -6.15 -11.87
N THR A 174 -14.24 -6.12 -11.76
CA THR A 174 -15.11 -5.23 -12.54
C THR A 174 -14.87 -3.76 -12.20
N ALA A 175 -14.62 -3.44 -10.92
CA ALA A 175 -14.42 -2.07 -10.45
C ALA A 175 -13.02 -1.53 -10.77
N CYS A 176 -12.00 -2.38 -10.86
CA CYS A 176 -10.61 -1.96 -11.05
C CYS A 176 -9.90 -2.60 -12.25
N PRO A 177 -10.46 -2.71 -13.47
CA PRO A 177 -9.93 -3.54 -14.56
C PRO A 177 -8.43 -3.31 -14.87
N ALA A 178 -7.72 -4.37 -15.28
CA ALA A 178 -6.32 -4.25 -15.67
C ALA A 178 -6.12 -3.21 -16.79
N GLY A 179 -5.01 -2.49 -16.73
CA GLY A 179 -4.67 -1.42 -17.66
C GLY A 179 -5.20 -0.03 -17.29
N SER A 180 -5.86 0.14 -16.15
CA SER A 180 -6.26 1.46 -15.64
C SER A 180 -5.45 1.84 -14.40
N ASP A 181 -5.06 3.11 -14.31
CA ASP A 181 -4.54 3.69 -13.09
C ASP A 181 -5.71 3.96 -12.13
N ILE A 182 -5.60 3.51 -10.88
CA ILE A 182 -6.67 3.58 -9.88
C ILE A 182 -6.09 3.88 -8.48
N VAL A 183 -6.96 4.31 -7.57
CA VAL A 183 -6.77 4.19 -6.13
C VAL A 183 -7.75 3.14 -5.62
N LEU A 184 -7.22 2.00 -5.17
CA LEU A 184 -7.97 1.00 -4.42
C LEU A 184 -8.05 1.42 -2.96
N GLU A 185 -9.25 1.38 -2.40
CA GLU A 185 -9.54 1.72 -1.01
C GLU A 185 -10.11 0.47 -0.32
N VAL A 186 -9.49 0.09 0.81
CA VAL A 186 -9.95 -1.00 1.67
C VAL A 186 -10.23 -0.41 3.04
N LEU A 187 -11.50 -0.33 3.43
CA LEU A 187 -11.92 0.44 4.59
C LEU A 187 -12.34 -0.48 5.74
N GLY A 188 -11.86 -0.16 6.95
CA GLY A 188 -12.21 -0.89 8.17
C GLY A 188 -11.71 -2.34 8.23
N ALA A 189 -10.53 -2.62 7.67
CA ALA A 189 -9.92 -3.95 7.75
C ALA A 189 -9.41 -4.25 9.17
N ASN A 190 -9.61 -5.49 9.63
CA ASN A 190 -9.00 -5.99 10.85
C ASN A 190 -7.67 -6.66 10.52
N LEU A 191 -6.57 -5.96 10.81
CA LEU A 191 -5.22 -6.44 10.57
C LEU A 191 -4.48 -6.79 11.87
N SER A 192 -5.18 -6.92 13.00
CA SER A 192 -4.52 -7.10 14.31
C SER A 192 -3.76 -8.42 14.44
N ALA A 193 -4.07 -9.41 13.60
CA ALA A 193 -3.37 -10.69 13.53
C ALA A 193 -2.27 -10.71 12.45
N TRP A 194 -2.09 -9.63 11.68
CA TRP A 194 -1.13 -9.60 10.58
C TRP A 194 0.29 -9.45 11.12
N ASN A 195 1.12 -10.48 10.91
CA ASN A 195 2.51 -10.50 11.35
C ASN A 195 3.51 -9.99 10.29
N ALA A 196 3.03 -9.59 9.13
CA ALA A 196 3.77 -8.93 8.08
C ALA A 196 2.80 -8.16 7.17
N PHE A 197 3.31 -7.23 6.38
CA PHE A 197 2.52 -6.44 5.45
C PHE A 197 3.35 -6.11 4.22
N GLY A 198 2.87 -6.52 3.05
CA GLY A 198 3.59 -6.34 1.80
C GLY A 198 2.68 -6.26 0.58
N CYS A 199 3.32 -5.99 -0.54
CA CYS A 199 2.77 -6.06 -1.89
C CYS A 199 3.69 -6.94 -2.74
N GLY A 200 3.16 -7.53 -3.81
CA GLY A 200 3.93 -8.43 -4.66
C GLY A 200 3.38 -9.87 -4.71
N VAL A 201 4.24 -10.82 -5.05
CA VAL A 201 3.86 -12.21 -5.31
C VAL A 201 3.61 -13.06 -4.05
N TRP A 202 2.51 -13.82 -4.08
CA TRP A 202 2.15 -14.88 -3.12
C TRP A 202 2.54 -16.28 -3.61
N THR A 203 2.14 -16.64 -4.84
CA THR A 203 2.66 -17.74 -5.71
C THR A 203 1.92 -17.72 -7.06
N ALA A 204 2.47 -18.35 -8.10
CA ALA A 204 1.75 -18.66 -9.35
C ALA A 204 0.38 -19.32 -9.07
N PRO A 205 -0.71 -18.99 -9.82
CA PRO A 205 -0.84 -18.00 -10.88
C PRO A 205 -1.22 -16.58 -10.38
N TRP A 206 -1.09 -16.30 -9.08
CA TRP A 206 -1.53 -15.06 -8.43
C TRP A 206 -0.41 -14.01 -8.43
N TRP A 207 0.00 -13.61 -9.63
CA TRP A 207 1.09 -12.66 -9.84
C TRP A 207 0.58 -11.22 -9.77
N THR A 208 1.44 -10.33 -9.29
CA THR A 208 1.15 -8.89 -9.24
C THR A 208 2.04 -8.18 -10.24
N GLY A 209 1.72 -8.33 -11.53
CA GLY A 209 2.16 -7.31 -12.48
C GLY A 209 1.43 -6.04 -12.12
N THR A 210 2.06 -5.17 -11.36
CA THR A 210 1.45 -3.91 -10.93
C THR A 210 2.50 -2.81 -10.88
N ARG A 211 2.04 -1.60 -11.18
CA ARG A 211 2.78 -0.38 -10.89
C ARG A 211 2.19 0.19 -9.62
N ILE A 212 3.01 0.39 -8.59
CA ILE A 212 2.56 1.03 -7.35
C ILE A 212 3.09 2.46 -7.31
N TYR A 213 2.19 3.42 -7.29
CA TYR A 213 2.49 4.85 -7.18
C TYR A 213 2.48 5.35 -5.74
N GLY A 214 1.92 4.59 -4.82
CA GLY A 214 1.94 4.88 -3.39
C GLY A 214 1.00 3.97 -2.60
N THR A 215 1.34 3.76 -1.33
CA THR A 215 0.59 2.86 -0.45
C THR A 215 0.45 3.48 0.94
N PHE A 216 -0.75 3.36 1.50
CA PHE A 216 -1.06 3.66 2.89
C PHE A 216 -1.74 2.46 3.55
N ALA A 217 -1.40 2.23 4.81
CA ALA A 217 -2.31 1.61 5.77
C ALA A 217 -2.32 2.52 6.99
N VAL A 218 -3.46 2.88 7.53
CA VAL A 218 -3.56 3.81 8.66
C VAL A 218 -4.79 3.46 9.48
N GLU A 219 -4.75 3.67 10.79
CA GLU A 219 -5.96 3.55 11.61
C GLU A 219 -7.10 4.39 11.02
N ALA A 220 -8.31 3.83 11.03
CA ALA A 220 -9.43 4.32 10.24
C ALA A 220 -9.63 5.83 10.37
N LEU A 221 -9.82 6.46 9.21
CA LEU A 221 -9.88 7.90 9.05
C LEU A 221 -11.32 8.42 9.07
N GLY A 222 -11.47 9.68 9.47
CA GLY A 222 -12.72 10.41 9.25
C GLY A 222 -12.95 10.69 7.76
N ALA A 223 -14.20 10.95 7.37
CA ALA A 223 -14.57 11.13 5.95
C ALA A 223 -13.77 12.23 5.23
N SER A 224 -13.44 13.33 5.91
CA SER A 224 -12.62 14.41 5.34
C SER A 224 -11.19 13.97 5.05
N ASP A 225 -10.59 13.21 5.98
CA ASP A 225 -9.23 12.70 5.83
C ASP A 225 -9.15 11.62 4.74
N ARG A 226 -10.18 10.76 4.65
CA ARG A 226 -10.33 9.79 3.55
C ARG A 226 -10.38 10.48 2.19
N ALA A 227 -11.21 11.51 2.04
CA ALA A 227 -11.33 12.28 0.80
C ALA A 227 -10.03 12.99 0.44
N ALA A 228 -9.37 13.65 1.41
CA ALA A 228 -8.09 14.31 1.19
C ALA A 228 -6.99 13.33 0.77
N LEU A 229 -6.96 12.14 1.38
CA LEU A 229 -6.00 11.08 1.04
C LEU A 229 -6.27 10.51 -0.35
N LEU A 230 -7.53 10.28 -0.70
CA LEU A 230 -7.93 9.83 -2.04
C LEU A 230 -7.44 10.79 -3.13
N THR A 231 -7.71 12.10 -2.97
CA THR A 231 -7.26 13.11 -3.95
C THR A 231 -5.73 13.19 -4.01
N TRP A 232 -5.05 13.22 -2.86
CA TRP A 232 -3.58 13.30 -2.82
C TRP A 232 -2.91 12.08 -3.46
N LEU A 233 -3.41 10.88 -3.14
CA LEU A 233 -2.85 9.64 -3.65
C LEU A 233 -3.23 9.41 -5.12
N GLY A 234 -4.43 9.82 -5.53
CA GLY A 234 -4.86 9.82 -6.93
C GLY A 234 -3.92 10.65 -7.80
N ALA A 235 -3.50 11.83 -7.34
CA ALA A 235 -2.54 12.67 -8.06
C ALA A 235 -1.17 11.98 -8.25
N LYS A 236 -0.75 11.08 -7.36
CA LYS A 236 0.49 10.29 -7.51
C LYS A 236 0.41 9.29 -8.68
N ALA A 237 -0.79 8.85 -9.03
CA ALA A 237 -1.08 8.02 -10.20
C ALA A 237 -1.53 8.83 -11.42
N GLY A 238 -1.49 10.17 -11.36
CA GLY A 238 -1.94 11.04 -12.45
C GLY A 238 -3.47 11.17 -12.57
N LEU A 239 -4.22 10.77 -11.55
CA LEU A 239 -5.68 10.87 -11.50
C LEU A 239 -6.14 12.22 -10.93
N THR A 240 -7.34 12.64 -11.34
CA THR A 240 -8.08 13.75 -10.72
C THR A 240 -9.35 13.17 -10.10
N LEU A 241 -9.40 13.13 -8.77
CA LEU A 241 -10.44 12.47 -7.96
C LEU A 241 -11.04 13.45 -6.95
#